data_AF-A0A1I5TUI0-F1
#
_entry.id   AF-A0A1I5TUI0-F1
#
_cell.length_a   1.000
_cell.length_b   1.000
_cell.length_c   1.000
_cell.angle_alpha   90.00
_cell.angle_beta   90.00
_cell.angle_gamma   90.00
#
_symmetry.space_group_name_H-M   'P 1'
#
loop_
_entity.id
_entity.type
_entity.pdbx_description
1 polymer ?
#
loop_
_entity_poly.entity_id
_entity_poly.type
_entity_poly.pdbx_seq_one_letter_code
_entity_poly.pdbx_strand_id
1 'polypeptide(L)'
;MIVVVLIAAAVDSDVDHAVTGGFNVVVWIALIGGGLWLASKAYEKNKTTVAANAKSAKDKTLGERYSRATEWQRATREAKLPDARHPGPVQLSLGGSVREAVTGADRARRTVREVIAALPVRVSEEARAHAKVLRPPVERLCEAGRYFQEEEDEGRYNVWWGPERTGTRPTREVVGQVKDMFGWAAARRNLVSDIHPEAERLLATLTGALAQRFRDSLQTRYGRADDGSGIAALPPGEWEALLGDLHAALVAVADGLAALPRPKLLPLMHRPHEARFKEHVSGEAMEQDLRGFIEDTAKLREAALTGPWPDQFGSGRQLDGGVLDGFLTEEIRRRLAKGTEGFEAVAQWSTDRIDAESLARGYLAYLTIALDYLREVLGNMADYKRDSAPRSGHRIEIGGDVTHSNFILDSRVRDITTVLAPVAGRDDRLAEAIEALSAAVREDPGLPDDEREELLYHVKDIAEAAAEPGEKQKRGRAKLALSAVTEAAKTGAQLAQAVTAWHDVLSKMF
;
A
#
# COMPACT_ATOMS: atom_id res chain seq x y z
N MET A 1 -9.84 -72.60 34.67
CA MET A 1 -11.06 -73.33 35.05
C MET A 1 -10.79 -74.81 34.85
N ILE A 2 -10.29 -75.47 35.89
CA ILE A 2 -10.22 -76.93 36.14
C ILE A 2 -9.69 -77.02 37.58
N VAL A 3 -10.25 -77.96 38.36
CA VAL A 3 -10.10 -78.18 39.81
C VAL A 3 -10.97 -77.30 40.73
N VAL A 4 -12.29 -77.36 40.52
CA VAL A 4 -13.28 -77.26 41.61
C VAL A 4 -14.20 -78.47 41.48
N VAL A 5 -13.65 -79.67 41.69
CA VAL A 5 -14.42 -80.90 41.90
C VAL A 5 -13.57 -81.75 42.84
N LEU A 6 -13.91 -81.76 44.14
CA LEU A 6 -13.68 -82.82 45.15
C LEU A 6 -13.63 -82.26 46.58
N ILE A 7 -14.73 -81.67 47.06
CA ILE A 7 -15.07 -81.70 48.50
C ILE A 7 -16.60 -81.77 48.61
N ALA A 8 -17.19 -82.91 48.25
CA ALA A 8 -18.58 -83.26 48.58
C ALA A 8 -18.82 -84.76 48.32
N ALA A 9 -18.06 -85.63 48.99
CA ALA A 9 -18.39 -87.05 49.11
C ALA A 9 -17.59 -87.67 50.25
N ALA A 10 -17.92 -87.28 51.48
CA ALA A 10 -17.50 -88.00 52.68
C ALA A 10 -18.46 -87.68 53.83
N VAL A 11 -19.71 -88.16 53.72
CA VAL A 11 -20.54 -88.52 54.88
C VAL A 11 -21.40 -89.70 54.43
N ASP A 12 -20.93 -90.93 54.63
CA ASP A 12 -21.58 -91.82 55.60
C ASP A 12 -20.76 -93.09 55.84
N SER A 13 -20.96 -93.63 57.04
CA SER A 13 -20.59 -94.94 57.60
C SER A 13 -19.11 -95.28 57.89
N ASP A 14 -18.76 -95.01 59.15
CA ASP A 14 -18.27 -95.96 60.16
C ASP A 14 -16.81 -96.49 60.22
N VAL A 15 -16.22 -96.15 61.38
CA VAL A 15 -15.46 -96.98 62.34
C VAL A 15 -13.93 -97.15 62.16
N ASP A 16 -13.24 -96.54 63.14
CA ASP A 16 -11.98 -96.88 63.82
C ASP A 16 -10.70 -97.20 63.02
N HIS A 17 -9.73 -96.28 63.10
CA HIS A 17 -8.48 -96.52 63.85
C HIS A 17 -7.61 -95.25 63.90
N ALA A 18 -7.28 -94.84 65.13
CA ALA A 18 -6.28 -93.82 65.42
C ALA A 18 -4.86 -94.38 65.25
N VAL A 19 -3.89 -93.47 65.10
CA VAL A 19 -2.42 -93.68 65.03
C VAL A 19 -1.86 -93.82 63.60
N THR A 20 -1.97 -92.76 62.79
CA THR A 20 -1.03 -92.40 61.69
C THR A 20 -1.26 -90.97 61.13
N GLY A 21 -1.95 -90.09 61.89
CA GLY A 21 -2.46 -88.81 61.37
C GLY A 21 -1.48 -87.62 61.34
N GLY A 22 -0.34 -87.69 62.01
CA GLY A 22 0.55 -86.51 62.17
C GLY A 22 1.53 -86.26 61.02
N PHE A 23 2.05 -87.33 60.40
CA PHE A 23 3.13 -87.21 59.40
C PHE A 23 2.59 -86.82 58.00
N ASN A 24 1.35 -87.20 57.69
CA ASN A 24 0.73 -86.89 56.41
C ASN A 24 0.31 -85.41 56.31
N VAL A 25 -0.20 -84.82 57.40
CA VAL A 25 -0.70 -83.43 57.38
C VAL A 25 0.42 -82.42 57.15
N VAL A 26 1.62 -82.63 57.71
CA VAL A 26 2.77 -81.74 57.50
C VAL A 26 3.30 -81.81 56.06
N VAL A 27 3.31 -83.01 55.46
CA VAL A 27 3.71 -83.19 54.05
C VAL A 27 2.70 -82.54 53.11
N TRP A 28 1.39 -82.66 53.39
CA TRP A 28 0.35 -82.00 52.62
C TRP A 28 0.38 -80.47 52.76
N ILE A 29 0.62 -79.93 53.96
CA ILE A 29 0.78 -78.47 54.17
C ILE A 29 2.04 -77.95 53.46
N ALA A 30 3.15 -78.70 53.47
CA ALA A 30 4.38 -78.32 52.76
C ALA A 30 4.21 -78.39 51.23
N LEU A 31 3.48 -79.38 50.69
CA LEU A 31 3.16 -79.49 49.27
C LEU A 31 2.18 -78.41 48.80
N ILE A 32 1.16 -78.09 49.61
CA ILE A 32 0.21 -77.01 49.32
C ILE A 32 0.88 -75.65 49.43
N GLY A 33 1.70 -75.42 50.47
CA GLY A 33 2.46 -74.19 50.66
C GLY A 33 3.53 -73.98 49.59
N GLY A 34 4.27 -75.04 49.22
CA GLY A 34 5.22 -75.02 48.11
C GLY A 34 4.56 -74.81 46.75
N GLY A 35 3.39 -75.42 46.53
CA GLY A 35 2.55 -75.21 45.35
C GLY A 35 2.00 -73.79 45.25
N LEU A 36 1.53 -73.21 46.36
CA LEU A 36 1.07 -71.82 46.41
C LEU A 36 2.21 -70.83 46.18
N TRP A 37 3.40 -71.08 46.73
CA TRP A 37 4.58 -70.24 46.53
C TRP A 37 5.08 -70.27 45.09
N LEU A 38 5.13 -71.46 44.47
CA LEU A 38 5.47 -71.61 43.06
C LEU A 38 4.40 -71.00 42.14
N ALA A 39 3.11 -71.13 42.47
CA ALA A 39 2.03 -70.49 41.74
C ALA A 39 2.06 -68.96 41.87
N SER A 40 2.38 -68.42 43.06
CA SER A 40 2.58 -66.99 43.29
C SER A 40 3.77 -66.44 42.50
N LYS A 41 4.91 -67.14 42.50
CA LYS A 41 6.07 -66.77 41.67
C LYS A 41 5.79 -66.89 40.18
N ALA A 42 5.04 -67.91 39.75
CA ALA A 42 4.61 -68.06 38.36
C ALA A 42 3.63 -66.95 37.96
N TYR A 43 2.73 -66.54 38.85
CA TYR A 43 1.79 -65.44 38.64
C TYR A 43 2.49 -64.08 38.58
N GLU A 44 3.46 -63.79 39.46
CA GLU A 44 4.28 -62.58 39.38
C GLU A 44 5.16 -62.55 38.12
N LYS A 45 5.74 -63.69 37.75
CA LYS A 45 6.49 -63.84 36.50
C LYS A 45 5.59 -63.66 35.28
N ASN A 46 4.35 -64.16 35.31
CA ASN A 46 3.38 -63.93 34.24
C ASN A 46 2.91 -62.48 34.20
N LYS A 47 2.66 -61.83 35.33
CA LYS A 47 2.26 -60.42 35.38
C LYS A 47 3.35 -59.50 34.84
N THR A 48 4.61 -59.76 35.18
CA THR A 48 5.77 -59.03 34.65
C THR A 48 6.00 -59.33 33.16
N THR A 49 5.81 -60.57 32.72
CA THR A 49 5.93 -60.96 31.30
C THR A 49 4.78 -60.39 30.46
N VAL A 50 3.54 -60.39 30.96
CA VAL A 50 2.37 -59.77 30.30
C VAL A 50 2.53 -58.25 30.26
N ALA A 51 3.00 -57.61 31.33
CA ALA A 51 3.32 -56.19 31.32
C ALA A 51 4.47 -55.85 30.36
N ALA A 52 5.51 -56.70 30.29
CA ALA A 52 6.61 -56.54 29.35
C ALA A 52 6.17 -56.77 27.89
N ASN A 53 5.30 -57.73 27.63
CA ASN A 53 4.73 -57.99 26.30
C ASN A 53 3.76 -56.88 25.88
N ALA A 54 2.94 -56.36 26.80
CA ALA A 54 2.06 -55.21 26.54
C ALA A 54 2.89 -53.93 26.29
N LYS A 55 3.97 -53.73 27.04
CA LYS A 55 4.92 -52.63 26.81
C LYS A 55 5.64 -52.80 25.48
N SER A 56 6.14 -53.98 25.15
CA SER A 56 6.79 -54.27 23.87
C SER A 56 5.84 -54.11 22.68
N ALA A 57 4.58 -54.53 22.80
CA ALA A 57 3.55 -54.30 21.80
C ALA A 57 3.25 -52.80 21.64
N LYS A 58 3.14 -52.06 22.75
CA LYS A 58 2.96 -50.60 22.74
C LYS A 58 4.16 -49.91 22.08
N ASP A 59 5.39 -50.27 22.45
CA ASP A 59 6.63 -49.72 21.91
C ASP A 59 6.77 -50.04 20.40
N LYS A 60 6.37 -51.24 19.97
CA LYS A 60 6.32 -51.62 18.55
C LYS A 60 5.31 -50.77 17.77
N THR A 61 4.10 -50.58 18.30
CA THR A 61 3.10 -49.72 17.65
C THR A 61 3.52 -48.25 17.61
N LEU A 62 4.27 -47.77 18.62
CA LEU A 62 4.83 -46.42 18.62
C LEU A 62 5.95 -46.27 17.58
N GLY A 63 6.84 -47.26 17.45
CA GLY A 63 7.89 -47.28 16.43
C GLY A 63 7.34 -47.31 15.00
N GLU A 64 6.31 -48.13 14.74
CA GLU A 64 5.64 -48.18 13.44
C GLU A 64 4.95 -46.85 13.08
N ARG A 65 4.27 -46.22 14.06
CA ARG A 65 3.68 -44.87 13.88
C ARG A 65 4.74 -43.83 13.58
N TYR A 66 5.84 -43.83 14.32
CA TYR A 66 6.93 -42.88 14.13
C TYR A 66 7.55 -43.01 12.74
N SER A 67 7.83 -44.24 12.29
CA SER A 67 8.36 -44.50 10.94
C SER A 67 7.40 -43.97 9.87
N ARG A 68 6.11 -44.33 9.98
CA ARG A 68 5.10 -43.94 8.99
C ARG A 68 4.87 -42.43 8.95
N ALA A 69 4.80 -41.77 10.10
CA ALA A 69 4.69 -40.32 10.19
C ALA A 69 5.93 -39.62 9.60
N THR A 70 7.13 -40.15 9.84
CA THR A 70 8.37 -39.59 9.26
C THR A 70 8.41 -39.73 7.74
N GLU A 71 7.97 -40.87 7.21
CA GLU A 71 7.81 -41.09 5.76
C GLU A 71 6.80 -40.12 5.14
N TRP A 72 5.68 -39.92 5.81
CA TRP A 72 4.62 -38.99 5.43
C TRP A 72 5.08 -37.53 5.42
N GLN A 73 5.85 -37.11 6.42
CA GLN A 73 6.50 -35.79 6.41
C GLN A 73 7.48 -35.65 5.24
N ARG A 74 8.30 -36.67 4.98
CA ARG A 74 9.24 -36.65 3.86
C ARG A 74 8.51 -36.53 2.52
N ALA A 75 7.51 -37.39 2.28
CA ALA A 75 6.72 -37.39 1.06
C ALA A 75 6.00 -36.05 0.83
N THR A 76 5.45 -35.46 1.90
CA THR A 76 4.79 -34.15 1.83
C THR A 76 5.78 -33.03 1.47
N ARG A 77 7.01 -33.07 2.00
CA ARG A 77 8.07 -32.09 1.66
C ARG A 77 8.59 -32.25 0.23
N GLU A 78 8.69 -33.48 -0.26
CA GLU A 78 9.18 -33.79 -1.61
C GLU A 78 8.13 -33.57 -2.70
N ALA A 79 6.84 -33.56 -2.33
CA ALA A 79 5.75 -33.34 -3.27
C ALA A 79 5.74 -31.89 -3.79
N LYS A 80 5.77 -31.77 -5.13
CA LYS A 80 5.69 -30.46 -5.80
C LYS A 80 4.27 -29.91 -5.74
N LEU A 81 4.16 -28.70 -5.18
CA LEU A 81 2.94 -27.90 -5.27
C LEU A 81 2.82 -27.26 -6.66
N PRO A 82 1.60 -27.00 -7.17
CA PRO A 82 1.41 -26.30 -8.43
C PRO A 82 2.07 -24.91 -8.39
N ASP A 83 2.78 -24.53 -9.43
CA ASP A 83 3.37 -23.20 -9.55
C ASP A 83 2.29 -22.14 -9.76
N ALA A 84 2.52 -20.94 -9.23
CA ALA A 84 1.64 -19.81 -9.50
C ALA A 84 1.84 -19.36 -10.95
N ARG A 85 0.74 -19.19 -11.68
CA ARG A 85 0.76 -18.61 -13.03
C ARG A 85 0.98 -17.11 -12.92
N HIS A 86 1.80 -16.58 -13.82
CA HIS A 86 1.93 -15.14 -13.97
C HIS A 86 0.61 -14.56 -14.49
N PRO A 87 0.03 -13.55 -13.82
CA PRO A 87 -1.16 -12.88 -14.32
C PRO A 87 -0.82 -12.16 -15.62
N GLY A 88 -1.72 -12.24 -16.60
CA GLY A 88 -1.60 -11.47 -17.83
C GLY A 88 -1.78 -9.96 -17.60
N PRO A 89 -1.53 -9.14 -18.64
CA PRO A 89 -1.71 -7.69 -18.54
C PRO A 89 -3.17 -7.33 -18.25
N VAL A 90 -3.37 -6.26 -17.48
CA VAL A 90 -4.70 -5.66 -17.30
C VAL A 90 -5.17 -5.10 -18.63
N GLN A 91 -6.38 -5.47 -19.03
CA GLN A 91 -7.04 -4.91 -20.21
C GLN A 91 -8.08 -3.89 -19.77
N LEU A 92 -7.92 -2.63 -20.17
CA LEU A 92 -8.93 -1.59 -19.92
C LEU A 92 -9.83 -1.42 -21.14
N SER A 93 -11.14 -1.60 -20.96
CA SER A 93 -12.12 -1.34 -22.01
C SER A 93 -12.40 0.17 -22.13
N LEU A 94 -11.51 0.88 -22.83
CA LEU A 94 -11.59 2.32 -23.05
C LEU A 94 -12.18 2.63 -24.43
N GLY A 95 -13.11 3.59 -24.52
CA GLY A 95 -13.74 3.98 -25.80
C GLY A 95 -12.85 4.88 -26.68
N GLY A 96 -13.11 4.90 -27.99
CA GLY A 96 -12.39 5.74 -28.97
C GLY A 96 -11.06 5.14 -29.43
N SER A 97 -10.25 5.88 -30.19
CA SER A 97 -8.89 5.47 -30.58
C SER A 97 -7.79 6.16 -29.74
N VAL A 98 -6.56 5.62 -29.72
CA VAL A 98 -5.40 6.28 -29.08
C VAL A 98 -5.21 7.70 -29.62
N ARG A 99 -5.38 7.89 -30.93
CA ARG A 99 -5.24 9.20 -31.59
C ARG A 99 -6.28 10.20 -31.09
N GLU A 100 -7.55 9.80 -31.00
CA GLU A 100 -8.61 10.64 -30.43
C GLU A 100 -8.38 10.96 -28.95
N ALA A 101 -7.73 10.07 -28.22
CA ALA A 101 -7.44 10.25 -26.81
C ALA A 101 -6.43 11.37 -26.52
N VAL A 102 -5.67 11.78 -27.55
CA VAL A 102 -4.57 12.75 -27.44
C VAL A 102 -4.75 13.99 -28.32
N THR A 103 -5.96 14.27 -28.81
CA THR A 103 -6.26 15.50 -29.58
C THR A 103 -6.40 16.70 -28.64
N GLY A 104 -5.26 17.30 -28.28
CA GLY A 104 -5.18 18.50 -27.43
C GLY A 104 -5.21 18.21 -25.92
N ALA A 105 -4.80 19.19 -25.12
CA ALA A 105 -4.61 19.01 -23.67
C ALA A 105 -5.89 18.67 -22.92
N ASP A 106 -7.03 19.28 -23.26
CA ASP A 106 -8.29 18.99 -22.56
C ASP A 106 -8.79 17.56 -22.76
N ARG A 107 -8.65 17.02 -23.98
CA ARG A 107 -9.01 15.63 -24.25
C ARG A 107 -8.01 14.71 -23.54
N ALA A 108 -6.72 15.00 -23.61
CA ALA A 108 -5.69 14.24 -22.93
C ALA A 108 -5.90 14.18 -21.41
N ARG A 109 -6.26 15.29 -20.75
CA ARG A 109 -6.60 15.33 -19.31
C ARG A 109 -7.77 14.40 -18.96
N ARG A 110 -8.81 14.40 -19.80
CA ARG A 110 -9.96 13.48 -19.63
C ARG A 110 -9.53 12.03 -19.83
N THR A 111 -8.72 11.74 -20.85
CA THR A 111 -8.15 10.41 -21.11
C THR A 111 -7.37 9.89 -19.92
N VAL A 112 -6.46 10.69 -19.35
CA VAL A 112 -5.68 10.29 -18.16
C VAL A 112 -6.62 9.92 -17.01
N ARG A 113 -7.62 10.76 -16.73
CA ARG A 113 -8.62 10.47 -15.70
C ARG A 113 -9.40 9.19 -15.99
N GLU A 114 -9.77 8.94 -17.25
CA GLU A 114 -10.48 7.73 -17.68
C GLU A 114 -9.63 6.47 -17.46
N VAL A 115 -8.35 6.48 -17.89
CA VAL A 115 -7.40 5.38 -17.69
C VAL A 115 -7.22 5.08 -16.19
N ILE A 116 -6.93 6.11 -15.40
CA ILE A 116 -6.68 5.95 -13.96
C ILE A 116 -7.95 5.51 -13.21
N ALA A 117 -9.14 5.97 -13.62
CA ALA A 117 -10.40 5.56 -13.02
C ALA A 117 -10.81 4.13 -13.42
N ALA A 118 -10.46 3.67 -14.62
CA ALA A 118 -10.81 2.34 -15.11
C ALA A 118 -10.01 1.23 -14.40
N LEU A 119 -8.78 1.53 -13.95
CA LEU A 119 -7.91 0.55 -13.30
C LEU A 119 -8.54 -0.12 -12.07
N PRO A 120 -8.98 0.60 -11.01
CA PRO A 120 -9.60 -0.04 -9.85
C PRO A 120 -10.87 -0.82 -10.19
N VAL A 121 -11.67 -0.32 -11.12
CA VAL A 121 -12.90 -0.98 -11.57
C VAL A 121 -12.56 -2.33 -12.21
N ARG A 122 -11.56 -2.36 -13.10
CA ARG A 122 -11.14 -3.60 -13.75
C ARG A 122 -10.55 -4.60 -12.74
N VAL A 123 -9.73 -4.13 -11.81
CA VAL A 123 -9.17 -4.99 -10.75
C VAL A 123 -10.26 -5.51 -9.82
N SER A 124 -11.31 -4.72 -9.54
CA SER A 124 -12.50 -5.16 -8.80
C SER A 124 -13.22 -6.31 -9.51
N GLU A 125 -13.40 -6.23 -10.83
CA GLU A 125 -14.00 -7.33 -11.61
C GLU A 125 -13.17 -8.61 -11.56
N GLU A 126 -11.84 -8.48 -11.68
CA GLU A 126 -10.90 -9.60 -11.54
C GLU A 126 -11.00 -10.23 -10.13
N ALA A 127 -11.05 -9.40 -9.07
CA ALA A 127 -11.25 -9.86 -7.69
C ALA A 127 -12.56 -10.65 -7.52
N ARG A 128 -13.66 -10.18 -8.13
CA ARG A 128 -14.94 -10.92 -8.12
C ARG A 128 -14.86 -12.24 -8.89
N ALA A 129 -14.07 -12.30 -9.96
CA ALA A 129 -13.85 -13.55 -10.69
C ALA A 129 -13.13 -14.57 -9.81
N HIS A 130 -12.07 -14.17 -9.11
CA HIS A 130 -11.39 -15.03 -8.12
C HIS A 130 -12.34 -15.43 -6.97
N ALA A 131 -13.17 -14.51 -6.48
CA ALA A 131 -14.13 -14.79 -5.41
C ALA A 131 -15.13 -15.89 -5.82
N LYS A 132 -15.64 -15.85 -7.06
CA LYS A 132 -16.57 -16.86 -7.60
C LYS A 132 -15.97 -18.26 -7.63
N VAL A 133 -14.66 -18.39 -7.83
CA VAL A 133 -13.97 -19.68 -7.86
C VAL A 133 -13.94 -20.33 -6.47
N LEU A 134 -13.91 -19.52 -5.41
CA LEU A 134 -13.96 -19.99 -4.01
C LEU A 134 -15.40 -20.13 -3.45
N ARG A 135 -16.42 -19.90 -4.29
CA ARG A 135 -17.85 -19.99 -3.95
C ARG A 135 -18.49 -21.40 -3.95
N PRO A 136 -17.99 -22.45 -4.67
CA PRO A 136 -18.65 -23.76 -4.70
C PRO A 136 -18.91 -24.32 -3.30
N PRO A 137 -19.89 -25.24 -3.14
CA PRO A 137 -20.06 -25.93 -1.86
C PRO A 137 -18.74 -26.56 -1.46
N VAL A 138 -18.42 -26.38 -0.19
CA VAL A 138 -17.12 -26.66 0.40
C VAL A 138 -16.67 -28.11 0.18
N GLU A 139 -17.61 -29.05 0.05
CA GLU A 139 -17.34 -30.46 -0.27
C GLU A 139 -16.76 -30.69 -1.67
N ARG A 140 -16.76 -29.69 -2.56
CA ARG A 140 -16.08 -29.72 -3.87
C ARG A 140 -14.69 -29.08 -3.86
N LEU A 141 -14.37 -28.32 -2.81
CA LEU A 141 -13.09 -27.62 -2.68
C LEU A 141 -12.05 -28.46 -1.93
N CYS A 142 -12.53 -29.30 -1.03
CA CYS A 142 -11.71 -30.18 -0.22
C CYS A 142 -11.95 -31.66 -0.54
N GLU A 143 -10.89 -32.46 -0.40
CA GLU A 143 -10.92 -33.92 -0.46
C GLU A 143 -10.53 -34.52 0.91
N ALA A 144 -10.89 -35.78 1.13
CA ALA A 144 -10.51 -36.49 2.34
C ALA A 144 -8.99 -36.71 2.39
N GLY A 145 -8.42 -36.52 3.58
CA GLY A 145 -7.00 -36.73 3.85
C GLY A 145 -6.78 -37.40 5.20
N ARG A 146 -5.54 -37.82 5.44
CA ARG A 146 -5.15 -38.50 6.68
C ARG A 146 -3.88 -37.88 7.21
N TYR A 147 -3.84 -37.68 8.52
CA TYR A 147 -2.71 -37.03 9.16
C TYR A 147 -2.40 -37.65 10.53
N PHE A 148 -1.14 -37.56 10.92
CA PHE A 148 -0.68 -37.69 12.30
C PHE A 148 -0.48 -36.30 12.90
N GLN A 149 -0.68 -36.20 14.21
CA GLN A 149 -0.41 -34.99 14.97
C GLN A 149 0.57 -35.32 16.10
N GLU A 150 1.57 -34.46 16.32
CA GLU A 150 2.47 -34.56 17.45
C GLU A 150 1.67 -34.34 18.73
N GLU A 151 1.87 -35.22 19.71
CA GLU A 151 1.33 -35.09 21.06
C GLU A 151 2.53 -34.76 21.98
N GLU A 152 2.48 -33.61 22.64
CA GLU A 152 3.45 -33.29 23.70
C GLU A 152 3.16 -34.19 24.90
N ASP A 153 4.16 -34.97 25.31
CA ASP A 153 4.10 -35.77 26.53
C ASP A 153 4.66 -34.92 27.68
N GLU A 154 3.84 -34.61 28.69
CA GLU A 154 4.24 -33.83 29.88
C GLU A 154 5.34 -34.57 30.66
N GLY A 155 6.60 -34.41 30.26
CA GLY A 155 7.74 -34.86 31.07
C GLY A 155 9.01 -35.27 30.34
N ARG A 156 9.06 -35.36 29.01
CA ARG A 156 10.31 -35.60 28.26
C ARG A 156 10.33 -34.86 26.93
N TYR A 157 11.50 -34.33 26.55
CA TYR A 157 11.82 -33.70 25.26
C TYR A 157 11.76 -34.67 24.06
N ASN A 158 10.86 -35.66 24.07
CA ASN A 158 10.62 -36.56 22.94
C ASN A 158 9.26 -36.22 22.35
N VAL A 159 9.28 -35.66 21.15
CA VAL A 159 8.09 -35.45 20.32
C VAL A 159 7.57 -36.83 19.86
N TRP A 160 6.31 -37.16 20.17
CA TRP A 160 5.68 -38.40 19.75
C TRP A 160 4.51 -38.14 18.80
N TRP A 161 4.29 -39.06 17.85
CA TRP A 161 3.15 -39.01 16.96
C TRP A 161 1.94 -39.70 17.61
N GLY A 162 0.82 -38.96 17.70
CA GLY A 162 -0.49 -39.49 18.09
C GLY A 162 -1.03 -40.52 17.08
N PRO A 163 -2.26 -41.03 17.27
CA PRO A 163 -2.88 -41.94 16.31
C PRO A 163 -3.16 -41.27 14.95
N GLU A 164 -3.28 -42.08 13.88
CA GLU A 164 -3.73 -41.63 12.56
C GLU A 164 -5.15 -41.05 12.68
N ARG A 165 -5.37 -39.84 12.16
CA ARG A 165 -6.65 -39.13 12.16
C ARG A 165 -7.10 -38.86 10.73
N THR A 166 -8.41 -38.73 10.55
CA THR A 166 -9.03 -38.30 9.29
C THR A 166 -9.24 -36.79 9.30
N GLY A 167 -8.95 -36.15 8.17
CA GLY A 167 -9.12 -34.72 7.97
C GLY A 167 -9.55 -34.39 6.55
N THR A 168 -9.50 -33.11 6.21
CA THR A 168 -9.76 -32.60 4.86
C THR A 168 -8.56 -31.81 4.37
N ARG A 169 -8.39 -31.70 3.05
CA ARG A 169 -7.39 -30.84 2.40
C ARG A 169 -7.95 -30.26 1.12
N PRO A 170 -7.54 -29.06 0.68
CA PRO A 170 -7.96 -28.51 -0.58
C PRO A 170 -7.42 -29.36 -1.73
N THR A 171 -8.19 -29.46 -2.81
CA THR A 171 -7.70 -30.11 -4.04
C THR A 171 -6.51 -29.34 -4.61
N ARG A 172 -5.65 -30.02 -5.37
CA ARG A 172 -4.51 -29.37 -6.06
C ARG A 172 -4.94 -28.23 -6.96
N GLU A 173 -6.11 -28.33 -7.58
CA GLU A 173 -6.68 -27.27 -8.41
C GLU A 173 -6.97 -26.02 -7.58
N VAL A 174 -7.62 -26.17 -6.42
CA VAL A 174 -7.91 -25.05 -5.51
C VAL A 174 -6.62 -24.42 -4.99
N VAL A 175 -5.62 -25.22 -4.63
CA VAL A 175 -4.31 -24.68 -4.22
C VAL A 175 -3.66 -23.88 -5.35
N GLY A 176 -3.73 -24.37 -6.59
CA GLY A 176 -3.27 -23.63 -7.77
C GLY A 176 -4.00 -22.30 -7.93
N GLN A 177 -5.34 -22.30 -7.85
CA GLN A 177 -6.18 -21.11 -7.97
C GLN A 177 -5.89 -20.06 -6.89
N VAL A 178 -5.68 -20.49 -5.64
CA VAL A 178 -5.33 -19.58 -4.53
C VAL A 178 -3.90 -19.01 -4.71
N LYS A 179 -2.95 -19.82 -5.19
CA LYS A 179 -1.61 -19.33 -5.53
C LYS A 179 -1.64 -18.32 -6.69
N ASP A 180 -2.41 -18.61 -7.73
CA ASP A 180 -2.64 -17.69 -8.86
C ASP A 180 -3.27 -16.38 -8.38
N MET A 181 -4.24 -16.45 -7.48
CA MET A 181 -4.85 -15.28 -6.85
C MET A 181 -3.85 -14.43 -6.05
N PHE A 182 -2.94 -15.03 -5.27
CA PHE A 182 -1.90 -14.25 -4.59
C PHE A 182 -0.91 -13.61 -5.56
N GLY A 183 -0.51 -14.34 -6.61
CA GLY A 183 0.33 -13.81 -7.69
C GLY A 183 -0.33 -12.64 -8.42
N TRP A 184 -1.62 -12.77 -8.73
CA TRP A 184 -2.47 -11.71 -9.25
C TRP A 184 -2.51 -10.49 -8.33
N ALA A 185 -2.84 -10.68 -7.05
CA ALA A 185 -2.97 -9.58 -6.10
C ALA A 185 -1.66 -8.79 -5.96
N ALA A 186 -0.52 -9.49 -5.90
CA ALA A 186 0.80 -8.85 -5.85
C ALA A 186 1.12 -8.06 -7.13
N ALA A 187 0.81 -8.61 -8.31
CA ALA A 187 1.04 -7.93 -9.58
C ALA A 187 0.15 -6.68 -9.72
N ARG A 188 -1.13 -6.75 -9.35
CA ARG A 188 -2.04 -5.60 -9.40
C ARG A 188 -1.67 -4.54 -8.38
N ARG A 189 -1.22 -4.95 -7.18
CA ARG A 189 -0.72 -4.03 -6.14
C ARG A 189 0.44 -3.17 -6.67
N ASN A 190 1.42 -3.79 -7.35
CA ASN A 190 2.55 -3.09 -7.95
C ASN A 190 2.16 -2.17 -9.12
N LEU A 191 1.03 -2.45 -9.79
CA LEU A 191 0.53 -1.60 -10.87
C LEU A 191 -0.14 -0.33 -10.32
N VAL A 192 -0.86 -0.45 -9.21
CA VAL A 192 -1.66 0.64 -8.63
C VAL A 192 -0.95 1.41 -7.51
N SER A 193 0.18 0.92 -6.98
CA SER A 193 0.86 1.50 -5.81
C SER A 193 1.12 2.99 -5.91
N ASP A 194 1.54 3.43 -7.10
CA ASP A 194 2.06 4.77 -7.29
C ASP A 194 0.96 5.77 -7.70
N ILE A 195 -0.24 5.28 -8.02
CA ILE A 195 -1.36 6.08 -8.54
C ILE A 195 -2.59 6.02 -7.62
N HIS A 196 -2.81 4.88 -6.96
CA HIS A 196 -3.92 4.65 -6.02
C HIS A 196 -3.41 3.99 -4.73
N PRO A 197 -2.85 4.76 -3.78
CA PRO A 197 -2.40 4.22 -2.49
C PRO A 197 -3.50 3.50 -1.71
N GLU A 198 -4.77 3.87 -1.89
CA GLU A 198 -5.90 3.20 -1.25
C GLU A 198 -6.21 1.83 -1.89
N ALA A 199 -6.10 1.73 -3.22
CA ALA A 199 -6.23 0.44 -3.93
C ALA A 199 -5.09 -0.52 -3.55
N GLU A 200 -3.87 0.02 -3.40
CA GLU A 200 -2.70 -0.72 -2.91
C GLU A 200 -2.96 -1.35 -1.54
N ARG A 201 -3.47 -0.58 -0.59
CA ARG A 201 -3.80 -1.05 0.77
C ARG A 201 -4.86 -2.14 0.76
N LEU A 202 -5.90 -2.00 -0.07
CA LEU A 202 -6.93 -3.02 -0.23
C LEU A 202 -6.33 -4.33 -0.73
N LEU A 203 -5.53 -4.30 -1.80
CA LEU A 203 -4.87 -5.48 -2.35
C LEU A 203 -3.83 -6.10 -1.39
N ALA A 204 -3.19 -5.27 -0.57
CA ALA A 204 -2.22 -5.74 0.43
C ALA A 204 -2.85 -6.70 1.46
N THR A 205 -4.15 -6.56 1.76
CA THR A 205 -4.88 -7.48 2.66
C THR A 205 -4.83 -8.94 2.19
N LEU A 206 -4.85 -9.16 0.88
CA LEU A 206 -4.78 -10.49 0.28
C LEU A 206 -3.35 -11.06 0.33
N THR A 207 -2.33 -10.21 0.25
CA THR A 207 -0.92 -10.64 0.26
C THR A 207 -0.28 -10.71 1.64
N GLY A 208 -1.01 -10.30 2.68
CA GLY A 208 -0.53 -10.19 4.06
C GLY A 208 -0.76 -11.44 4.91
N ALA A 209 -1.40 -11.25 6.08
CA ALA A 209 -1.60 -12.31 7.07
C ALA A 209 -2.39 -13.51 6.54
N LEU A 210 -3.37 -13.30 5.65
CA LEU A 210 -4.14 -14.38 5.02
C LEU A 210 -3.27 -15.26 4.11
N ALA A 211 -2.44 -14.66 3.26
CA ALA A 211 -1.47 -15.41 2.46
C ALA A 211 -0.47 -16.18 3.32
N GLN A 212 -0.03 -15.57 4.43
CA GLN A 212 0.87 -16.22 5.36
C GLN A 212 0.21 -17.41 6.05
N ARG A 213 -1.03 -17.25 6.55
CA ARG A 213 -1.82 -18.33 7.15
C ARG A 213 -2.04 -19.47 6.14
N PHE A 214 -2.36 -19.16 4.88
CA PHE A 214 -2.47 -20.18 3.83
C PHE A 214 -1.17 -20.94 3.59
N ARG A 215 -0.03 -20.23 3.49
CA ARG A 215 1.29 -20.88 3.35
C ARG A 215 1.65 -21.75 4.56
N ASP A 216 1.42 -21.25 5.77
CA ASP A 216 1.68 -21.98 7.00
C ASP A 216 0.78 -23.23 7.10
N SER A 217 -0.48 -23.14 6.68
CA SER A 217 -1.43 -24.26 6.59
C SER A 217 -1.03 -25.29 5.53
N LEU A 218 -0.46 -24.86 4.39
CA LEU A 218 0.06 -25.79 3.36
C LEU A 218 1.28 -26.57 3.85
N GLN A 219 2.18 -25.91 4.58
CA GLN A 219 3.47 -26.47 4.95
C GLN A 219 3.47 -27.21 6.28
N THR A 220 2.43 -27.02 7.12
CA THR A 220 2.37 -27.51 8.51
C THR A 220 3.69 -27.25 9.24
N ARG A 221 3.81 -26.11 9.91
CA ARG A 221 4.84 -25.98 10.95
C ARG A 221 4.75 -27.18 11.91
N TYR A 222 5.92 -27.70 12.29
CA TYR A 222 6.21 -28.67 13.36
C TYR A 222 4.97 -29.14 14.13
N GLY A 223 4.62 -30.43 14.03
CA GLY A 223 3.41 -30.93 14.66
C GLY A 223 2.53 -31.88 13.86
N ARG A 224 2.70 -32.02 12.53
CA ARG A 224 1.80 -32.86 11.69
C ARG A 224 2.55 -33.60 10.57
N ALA A 225 2.02 -34.77 10.20
CA ALA A 225 2.49 -35.59 9.08
C ALA A 225 1.31 -36.08 8.23
N ASP A 226 1.30 -35.80 6.93
CA ASP A 226 0.19 -36.09 6.01
C ASP A 226 0.53 -37.22 5.03
N ASP A 227 -0.46 -37.92 4.47
CA ASP A 227 -0.30 -39.11 3.63
C ASP A 227 0.47 -38.96 2.30
N GLY A 228 1.23 -37.87 2.12
CA GLY A 228 2.23 -37.69 1.06
C GLY A 228 1.73 -36.94 -0.16
N SER A 229 0.55 -36.32 -0.08
CA SER A 229 -0.07 -35.56 -1.19
C SER A 229 0.66 -34.24 -1.53
N GLY A 230 1.46 -33.72 -0.59
CA GLY A 230 2.09 -32.40 -0.64
C GLY A 230 1.22 -31.26 -0.13
N ILE A 231 -0.04 -31.52 0.22
CA ILE A 231 -0.99 -30.56 0.79
C ILE A 231 -1.45 -31.13 2.13
N ALA A 232 -1.18 -30.43 3.22
CA ALA A 232 -1.51 -30.93 4.54
C ALA A 232 -3.02 -31.13 4.75
N ALA A 233 -3.42 -32.31 5.23
CA ALA A 233 -4.75 -32.51 5.80
C ALA A 233 -4.85 -31.87 7.19
N LEU A 234 -5.97 -31.17 7.41
CA LEU A 234 -6.32 -30.52 8.66
C LEU A 234 -7.61 -31.13 9.22
N PRO A 235 -7.91 -30.93 10.52
CA PRO A 235 -9.22 -31.21 11.08
C PRO A 235 -10.35 -30.65 10.19
N PRO A 236 -11.47 -31.39 10.05
CA PRO A 236 -12.60 -30.92 9.25
C PRO A 236 -13.06 -29.53 9.67
N GLY A 237 -13.21 -28.62 8.71
CA GLY A 237 -13.64 -27.24 8.93
C GLY A 237 -12.52 -26.20 8.90
N GLU A 238 -11.25 -26.57 9.12
CA GLU A 238 -10.14 -25.60 9.16
C GLU A 238 -9.83 -25.00 7.78
N TRP A 239 -9.73 -25.83 6.75
CA TRP A 239 -9.49 -25.37 5.38
C TRP A 239 -10.70 -24.63 4.83
N GLU A 240 -11.88 -25.12 5.15
CA GLU A 240 -13.18 -24.59 4.80
C GLU A 240 -13.34 -23.16 5.33
N ALA A 241 -13.01 -22.94 6.60
CA ALA A 241 -12.99 -21.62 7.21
C ALA A 241 -11.96 -20.70 6.54
N LEU A 242 -10.74 -21.18 6.27
CA LEU A 242 -9.71 -20.37 5.63
C LEU A 242 -10.07 -19.97 4.19
N LEU A 243 -10.65 -20.87 3.41
CA LEU A 243 -11.15 -20.58 2.05
C LEU A 243 -12.34 -19.61 2.11
N GLY A 244 -13.20 -19.73 3.13
CA GLY A 244 -14.26 -18.77 3.42
C GLY A 244 -13.74 -17.37 3.75
N ASP A 245 -12.69 -17.27 4.58
CA ASP A 245 -12.01 -16.01 4.91
C ASP A 245 -11.40 -15.37 3.65
N LEU A 246 -10.77 -16.16 2.78
CA LEU A 246 -10.21 -15.68 1.51
C LEU A 246 -11.30 -15.18 0.56
N HIS A 247 -12.41 -15.91 0.44
CA HIS A 247 -13.57 -15.47 -0.34
C HIS A 247 -14.12 -14.14 0.18
N ALA A 248 -14.33 -14.01 1.50
CA ALA A 248 -14.82 -12.79 2.11
C ALA A 248 -13.86 -11.61 1.88
N ALA A 249 -12.55 -11.84 2.01
CA ALA A 249 -11.54 -10.83 1.74
C ALA A 249 -11.54 -10.37 0.27
N LEU A 250 -11.68 -11.29 -0.69
CA LEU A 250 -11.80 -10.94 -2.11
C LEU A 250 -13.03 -10.09 -2.41
N VAL A 251 -14.18 -10.42 -1.79
CA VAL A 251 -15.41 -9.63 -1.93
C VAL A 251 -15.22 -8.23 -1.35
N ALA A 252 -14.64 -8.13 -0.15
CA ALA A 252 -14.36 -6.85 0.48
C ALA A 252 -13.39 -5.98 -0.34
N VAL A 253 -12.34 -6.59 -0.91
CA VAL A 253 -11.41 -5.90 -1.83
C VAL A 253 -12.13 -5.45 -3.09
N ALA A 254 -12.96 -6.30 -3.69
CA ALA A 254 -13.72 -5.94 -4.88
C ALA A 254 -14.65 -4.76 -4.62
N ASP A 255 -15.41 -4.79 -3.52
CA ASP A 255 -16.34 -3.73 -3.15
C ASP A 255 -15.59 -2.44 -2.80
N GLY A 256 -14.48 -2.53 -2.06
CA GLY A 256 -13.62 -1.39 -1.73
C GLY A 256 -13.03 -0.72 -2.98
N LEU A 257 -12.50 -1.50 -3.92
CA LEU A 257 -11.95 -0.99 -5.19
C LEU A 257 -13.02 -0.31 -6.05
N ALA A 258 -14.23 -0.87 -6.08
CA ALA A 258 -15.35 -0.28 -6.82
C ALA A 258 -15.88 1.01 -6.19
N ALA A 259 -15.71 1.16 -4.87
CA ALA A 259 -16.14 2.33 -4.11
C ALA A 259 -15.13 3.49 -4.13
N LEU A 260 -13.93 3.30 -4.68
CA LEU A 260 -12.92 4.35 -4.73
C LEU A 260 -13.42 5.57 -5.50
N PRO A 261 -13.17 6.79 -4.98
CA PRO A 261 -13.61 8.01 -5.63
C PRO A 261 -12.91 8.16 -6.99
N ARG A 262 -13.63 8.71 -7.96
CA ARG A 262 -13.02 9.04 -9.25
C ARG A 262 -11.88 10.05 -9.04
N PRO A 263 -10.71 9.86 -9.67
CA PRO A 263 -9.62 10.81 -9.61
C PRO A 263 -10.09 12.20 -10.06
N LYS A 264 -9.54 13.23 -9.41
CA LYS A 264 -9.73 14.61 -9.86
C LYS A 264 -9.13 14.77 -11.25
N LEU A 265 -9.75 15.63 -12.06
CA LEU A 265 -9.16 16.01 -13.34
C LEU A 265 -7.87 16.78 -13.04
N LEU A 266 -6.75 16.39 -13.69
CA LEU A 266 -5.50 17.14 -13.62
C LEU A 266 -5.77 18.62 -13.91
N PRO A 267 -5.13 19.59 -13.24
CA PRO A 267 -5.42 21.01 -13.46
C PRO A 267 -5.12 21.41 -14.91
N LEU A 268 -5.80 22.45 -15.40
CA LEU A 268 -5.30 23.17 -16.56
C LEU A 268 -3.99 23.83 -16.16
N MET A 269 -2.97 23.64 -16.97
CA MET A 269 -1.74 24.39 -16.83
C MET A 269 -1.80 25.58 -17.77
N HIS A 270 -1.45 26.73 -17.23
CA HIS A 270 -1.23 27.94 -18.00
C HIS A 270 0.10 28.51 -17.59
N ARG A 271 0.69 29.31 -18.46
CA ARG A 271 1.94 30.00 -18.18
C ARG A 271 1.86 30.81 -16.88
N PRO A 272 2.93 30.86 -16.08
CA PRO A 272 3.07 31.93 -15.09
C PRO A 272 3.33 33.25 -15.82
N HIS A 273 2.79 34.35 -15.29
CA HIS A 273 3.03 35.68 -15.86
C HIS A 273 4.45 36.18 -15.54
N GLU A 274 5.01 35.74 -14.41
CA GLU A 274 6.32 36.16 -13.93
C GLU A 274 7.26 34.97 -13.83
N ALA A 275 8.12 34.79 -14.84
CA ALA A 275 9.24 33.87 -14.77
C ALA A 275 10.50 34.57 -15.25
N ARG A 276 11.60 34.38 -14.50
CA ARG A 276 12.89 34.99 -14.81
C ARG A 276 13.94 33.95 -15.12
N PHE A 277 14.89 34.29 -15.97
CA PHE A 277 16.08 33.48 -16.25
C PHE A 277 17.13 33.65 -15.14
N LYS A 278 17.97 32.65 -14.95
CA LYS A 278 19.18 32.77 -14.12
C LYS A 278 20.15 33.77 -14.78
N GLU A 279 20.96 34.47 -13.97
CA GLU A 279 21.84 35.55 -14.45
C GLU A 279 22.81 35.14 -15.58
N HIS A 280 23.18 33.85 -15.66
CA HIS A 280 24.12 33.32 -16.65
C HIS A 280 23.43 32.65 -17.86
N VAL A 281 22.09 32.64 -17.92
CA VAL A 281 21.33 31.96 -18.97
C VAL A 281 20.87 32.99 -20.00
N SER A 282 21.25 32.78 -21.26
CA SER A 282 20.71 33.57 -22.39
C SER A 282 19.28 33.11 -22.69
N GLY A 283 18.35 34.08 -22.76
CA GLY A 283 16.97 33.81 -23.15
C GLY A 283 16.85 33.29 -24.58
N GLU A 284 17.74 33.69 -25.50
CA GLU A 284 17.79 33.17 -26.87
C GLU A 284 18.19 31.70 -26.91
N ALA A 285 19.24 31.33 -26.16
CA ALA A 285 19.68 29.93 -26.06
C ALA A 285 18.57 29.06 -25.46
N MET A 286 17.95 29.52 -24.38
CA MET A 286 16.84 28.84 -23.71
C MET A 286 15.62 28.64 -24.63
N GLU A 287 15.27 29.66 -25.42
CA GLU A 287 14.19 29.56 -26.40
C GLU A 287 14.51 28.52 -27.49
N GLN A 288 15.75 28.49 -27.97
CA GLN A 288 16.20 27.51 -28.97
C GLN A 288 16.20 26.09 -28.41
N ASP A 289 16.70 25.89 -27.20
CA ASP A 289 16.74 24.58 -26.53
C ASP A 289 15.32 24.06 -26.27
N LEU A 290 14.42 24.92 -25.77
CA LEU A 290 13.03 24.57 -25.53
C LEU A 290 12.29 24.22 -26.83
N ARG A 291 12.53 24.99 -27.90
CA ARG A 291 11.97 24.69 -29.23
C ARG A 291 12.44 23.34 -29.74
N GLY A 292 13.75 23.07 -29.69
CA GLY A 292 14.33 21.79 -30.10
C GLY A 292 13.76 20.62 -29.31
N PHE A 293 13.67 20.75 -27.99
CA PHE A 293 13.08 19.73 -27.13
C PHE A 293 11.61 19.45 -27.45
N ILE A 294 10.80 20.49 -27.69
CA ILE A 294 9.38 20.35 -28.05
C ILE A 294 9.25 19.64 -29.41
N GLU A 295 10.05 20.02 -30.40
CA GLU A 295 10.02 19.41 -31.73
C GLU A 295 10.40 17.93 -31.68
N ASP A 296 11.47 17.58 -30.98
CA ASP A 296 11.93 16.20 -30.88
C ASP A 296 10.94 15.33 -30.08
N THR A 297 10.38 15.87 -29.01
CA THR A 297 9.35 15.17 -28.23
C THR A 297 8.05 15.01 -29.02
N ALA A 298 7.68 15.98 -29.85
CA ALA A 298 6.53 15.87 -30.76
C ALA A 298 6.76 14.79 -31.83
N LYS A 299 7.97 14.70 -32.41
CA LYS A 299 8.32 13.62 -33.36
C LYS A 299 8.21 12.24 -32.72
N LEU A 300 8.73 12.07 -31.49
CA LEU A 300 8.61 10.81 -30.75
C LEU A 300 7.15 10.43 -30.49
N ARG A 301 6.32 11.40 -30.07
CA ARG A 301 4.88 11.19 -29.87
C ARG A 301 4.18 10.76 -31.16
N GLU A 302 4.47 11.38 -32.29
CA GLU A 302 3.87 11.01 -33.59
C GLU A 302 4.37 9.64 -34.10
N ALA A 303 5.65 9.31 -33.87
CA ALA A 303 6.19 7.99 -34.15
C ALA A 303 5.44 6.90 -33.37
N ALA A 304 5.19 7.13 -32.07
CA ALA A 304 4.42 6.20 -31.24
C ALA A 304 2.94 6.08 -31.63
N LEU A 305 2.35 7.10 -32.27
CA LEU A 305 0.97 7.06 -32.76
C LEU A 305 0.81 6.29 -34.07
N THR A 306 1.88 6.14 -34.85
CA THR A 306 1.82 5.60 -36.23
C THR A 306 2.70 4.36 -36.43
N GLY A 307 3.54 4.04 -35.46
CA GLY A 307 4.59 3.04 -35.59
C GLY A 307 4.96 2.38 -34.26
N PRO A 308 6.15 1.77 -34.18
CA PRO A 308 6.58 1.05 -32.98
C PRO A 308 6.80 2.01 -31.80
N TRP A 309 6.67 1.46 -30.59
CA TRP A 309 6.91 2.19 -29.36
C TRP A 309 8.38 2.65 -29.27
N PRO A 310 8.65 3.96 -29.11
CA PRO A 310 10.03 4.46 -29.03
C PRO A 310 10.77 3.96 -27.79
N ASP A 311 12.01 3.50 -27.97
CA ASP A 311 12.88 3.01 -26.89
C ASP A 311 13.12 4.07 -25.80
N GLN A 312 13.10 5.36 -26.18
CA GLN A 312 13.34 6.50 -25.29
C GLN A 312 12.24 6.69 -24.23
N PHE A 313 11.08 6.05 -24.38
CA PHE A 313 10.00 6.15 -23.38
C PHE A 313 10.26 5.30 -22.14
N GLY A 314 11.13 4.27 -22.23
CA GLY A 314 11.47 3.39 -21.11
C GLY A 314 12.64 3.85 -20.22
N SER A 315 13.31 4.96 -20.54
CA SER A 315 14.57 5.36 -19.90
C SER A 315 14.45 6.41 -18.78
N GLY A 316 13.24 6.70 -18.29
CA GLY A 316 13.06 7.70 -17.23
C GLY A 316 13.33 9.14 -17.70
N ARG A 317 13.11 9.42 -18.99
CA ARG A 317 13.29 10.74 -19.60
C ARG A 317 12.46 11.80 -18.86
N GLN A 318 13.11 12.89 -18.43
CA GLN A 318 12.41 14.05 -17.89
C GLN A 318 11.53 14.72 -18.96
N LEU A 319 10.33 15.14 -18.55
CA LEU A 319 9.32 15.73 -19.44
C LEU A 319 9.72 17.06 -20.07
N ASP A 320 10.76 17.70 -19.54
CA ASP A 320 11.36 18.95 -20.02
C ASP A 320 12.83 18.78 -20.46
N GLY A 321 13.40 17.58 -20.32
CA GLY A 321 14.80 17.30 -20.67
C GLY A 321 15.82 18.15 -19.90
N GLY A 322 15.45 18.70 -18.74
CA GLY A 322 16.28 19.64 -17.98
C GLY A 322 16.33 21.05 -18.57
N VAL A 323 15.62 21.33 -19.67
CA VAL A 323 15.62 22.65 -20.31
C VAL A 323 15.11 23.71 -19.35
N LEU A 324 14.06 23.41 -18.58
CA LEU A 324 13.48 24.37 -17.63
C LEU A 324 14.39 24.75 -16.45
N ASP A 325 15.55 24.09 -16.27
CA ASP A 325 16.55 24.47 -15.26
C ASP A 325 17.18 25.84 -15.54
N GLY A 326 17.02 26.38 -16.75
CA GLY A 326 17.45 27.74 -17.10
C GLY A 326 16.65 28.85 -16.40
N PHE A 327 15.45 28.54 -15.89
CA PHE A 327 14.65 29.49 -15.13
C PHE A 327 15.13 29.60 -13.68
N LEU A 328 15.18 30.83 -13.17
CA LEU A 328 15.34 31.14 -11.76
C LEU A 328 14.05 30.83 -10.99
N THR A 329 12.90 31.15 -11.59
CA THR A 329 11.58 30.89 -10.98
C THR A 329 11.17 29.43 -11.17
N GLU A 330 10.90 28.73 -10.06
CA GLU A 330 10.46 27.32 -10.06
C GLU A 330 9.02 27.11 -10.57
N GLU A 331 8.23 28.18 -10.70
CA GLU A 331 6.79 28.07 -10.97
C GLU A 331 6.49 27.38 -12.31
N ILE A 332 7.33 27.56 -13.34
CA ILE A 332 7.14 26.86 -14.61
C ILE A 332 7.25 25.35 -14.41
N ARG A 333 8.29 24.88 -13.70
CA ARG A 333 8.52 23.47 -13.40
C ARG A 333 7.45 22.91 -12.46
N ARG A 334 7.07 23.68 -11.43
CA ARG A 334 6.03 23.28 -10.48
C ARG A 334 4.68 23.07 -11.15
N ARG A 335 4.28 23.97 -12.07
CA ARG A 335 3.04 23.82 -12.83
C ARG A 335 3.08 22.60 -13.74
N LEU A 336 4.20 22.37 -14.43
CA LEU A 336 4.41 21.15 -15.22
C LEU A 336 4.23 19.90 -14.36
N ALA A 337 4.98 19.79 -13.26
CA ALA A 337 4.91 18.65 -12.34
C ALA A 337 3.49 18.40 -11.82
N LYS A 338 2.76 19.47 -11.47
CA LYS A 338 1.37 19.37 -10.99
C LYS A 338 0.38 18.95 -12.08
N GLY A 339 0.57 19.41 -13.31
CA GLY A 339 -0.28 19.04 -14.44
C GLY A 339 0.02 17.65 -15.02
N THR A 340 1.17 17.09 -14.68
CA THR A 340 1.60 15.73 -15.09
C THR A 340 1.83 14.80 -13.91
N GLU A 341 1.21 15.08 -12.76
CA GLU A 341 1.29 14.25 -11.56
C GLU A 341 0.88 12.80 -11.89
N GLY A 342 1.71 11.84 -11.47
CA GLY A 342 1.53 10.41 -11.78
C GLY A 342 2.11 9.93 -13.12
N PHE A 343 2.64 10.82 -13.97
CA PHE A 343 3.29 10.40 -15.22
C PHE A 343 4.46 9.45 -15.00
N GLU A 344 5.30 9.71 -13.99
CA GLU A 344 6.46 8.89 -13.67
C GLU A 344 6.08 7.43 -13.40
N ALA A 345 4.95 7.21 -12.73
CA ALA A 345 4.40 5.88 -12.50
C ALA A 345 3.95 5.20 -13.80
N VAL A 346 3.25 5.94 -14.68
CA VAL A 346 2.81 5.43 -15.99
C VAL A 346 4.00 5.13 -16.90
N ALA A 347 5.09 5.88 -16.78
CA ALA A 347 6.33 5.63 -17.54
C ALA A 347 7.02 4.33 -17.14
N GLN A 348 6.77 3.83 -15.93
CA GLN A 348 7.28 2.55 -15.45
C GLN A 348 6.37 1.37 -15.78
N TRP A 349 5.19 1.61 -16.36
CA TRP A 349 4.33 0.54 -16.81
C TRP A 349 4.95 -0.20 -17.99
N SER A 350 4.76 -1.52 -18.03
CA SER A 350 5.17 -2.38 -19.13
C SER A 350 3.97 -3.12 -19.71
N THR A 351 4.12 -3.61 -20.94
CA THR A 351 3.11 -4.43 -21.63
C THR A 351 2.82 -5.77 -20.94
N ASP A 352 3.64 -6.15 -19.94
CA ASP A 352 3.39 -7.32 -19.09
C ASP A 352 2.37 -7.01 -17.98
N ARG A 353 2.24 -5.73 -17.59
CA ARG A 353 1.36 -5.30 -16.49
C ARG A 353 0.02 -4.76 -17.00
N ILE A 354 0.04 -4.04 -18.11
CA ILE A 354 -1.12 -3.40 -18.72
C ILE A 354 -1.05 -3.57 -20.24
N ASP A 355 -2.20 -3.69 -20.90
CA ASP A 355 -2.22 -3.86 -22.35
C ASP A 355 -1.59 -2.66 -23.09
N ALA A 356 -1.01 -2.92 -24.25
CA ALA A 356 -0.26 -1.93 -25.01
C ALA A 356 -1.09 -0.70 -25.42
N GLU A 357 -2.39 -0.89 -25.67
CA GLU A 357 -3.26 0.20 -26.08
C GLU A 357 -3.56 1.15 -24.91
N SER A 358 -3.88 0.60 -23.74
CA SER A 358 -4.10 1.38 -22.52
C SER A 358 -2.84 2.09 -22.05
N LEU A 359 -1.68 1.44 -22.15
CA LEU A 359 -0.38 2.06 -21.92
C LEU A 359 -0.18 3.26 -22.84
N ALA A 360 -0.40 3.06 -24.15
CA ALA A 360 -0.25 4.10 -25.15
C ALA A 360 -1.17 5.30 -24.88
N ARG A 361 -2.44 5.05 -24.56
CA ARG A 361 -3.40 6.10 -24.21
C ARG A 361 -2.95 6.93 -23.01
N GLY A 362 -2.56 6.27 -21.93
CA GLY A 362 -2.13 6.96 -20.71
C GLY A 362 -0.87 7.79 -20.95
N TYR A 363 0.18 7.15 -21.46
CA TYR A 363 1.49 7.78 -21.63
C TYR A 363 1.47 8.93 -22.65
N LEU A 364 0.83 8.73 -23.81
CA LEU A 364 0.76 9.77 -24.85
C LEU A 364 -0.16 10.92 -24.45
N ALA A 365 -1.19 10.68 -23.63
CA ALA A 365 -2.00 11.75 -23.08
C ALA A 365 -1.19 12.64 -22.13
N TYR A 366 -0.42 12.07 -21.22
CA TYR A 366 0.50 12.85 -20.37
C TYR A 366 1.53 13.65 -21.19
N LEU A 367 2.14 13.04 -22.21
CA LEU A 367 3.05 13.76 -23.11
C LEU A 367 2.35 14.92 -23.84
N THR A 368 1.09 14.74 -24.23
CA THR A 368 0.30 15.80 -24.89
C THR A 368 0.07 16.97 -23.97
N ILE A 369 -0.26 16.70 -22.70
CA ILE A 369 -0.44 17.71 -21.66
C ILE A 369 0.85 18.51 -21.42
N ALA A 370 1.99 17.80 -21.31
CA ALA A 370 3.30 18.44 -21.14
C ALA A 370 3.68 19.30 -22.36
N LEU A 371 3.54 18.76 -23.58
CA LEU A 371 3.88 19.46 -24.82
C LEU A 371 3.03 20.73 -25.01
N ASP A 372 1.74 20.68 -24.68
CA ASP A 372 0.85 21.84 -24.79
C ASP A 372 1.31 22.96 -23.86
N TYR A 373 1.60 22.63 -22.61
CA TYR A 373 2.12 23.59 -21.64
C TYR A 373 3.49 24.15 -22.03
N LEU A 374 4.42 23.31 -22.47
CA LEU A 374 5.75 23.78 -22.91
C LEU A 374 5.67 24.67 -24.15
N ARG A 375 4.70 24.45 -25.05
CA ARG A 375 4.43 25.36 -26.17
C ARG A 375 3.86 26.69 -25.70
N GLU A 376 2.98 26.69 -24.70
CA GLU A 376 2.50 27.93 -24.08
C GLU A 376 3.66 28.68 -23.43
N VAL A 377 4.56 27.99 -22.73
CA VAL A 377 5.79 28.58 -22.19
C VAL A 377 6.62 29.19 -23.34
N LEU A 378 6.97 28.41 -24.37
CA LEU A 378 7.76 28.86 -25.53
C LEU A 378 7.16 30.11 -26.21
N GLY A 379 5.85 30.13 -26.42
CA GLY A 379 5.14 31.25 -27.04
C GLY A 379 5.27 32.57 -26.27
N ASN A 380 5.68 32.51 -25.01
CA ASN A 380 5.80 33.66 -24.11
C ASN A 380 7.25 33.95 -23.68
N MET A 381 8.25 33.39 -24.38
CA MET A 381 9.66 33.69 -24.10
C MET A 381 9.99 35.17 -24.17
N ALA A 382 9.36 35.92 -25.08
CA ALA A 382 9.60 37.36 -25.21
C ALA A 382 9.23 38.13 -23.92
N ASP A 383 8.14 37.74 -23.26
CA ASP A 383 7.72 38.34 -21.99
C ASP A 383 8.74 38.02 -20.88
N TYR A 384 9.14 36.75 -20.73
CA TYR A 384 10.14 36.37 -19.73
C TYR A 384 11.52 37.02 -19.95
N LYS A 385 11.92 37.23 -21.22
CA LYS A 385 13.14 37.97 -21.56
C LYS A 385 13.03 39.43 -21.10
N ARG A 386 11.90 40.08 -21.36
CA ARG A 386 11.64 41.45 -20.91
C ARG A 386 11.70 41.53 -19.38
N ASP A 387 11.12 40.57 -18.69
CA ASP A 387 11.05 40.57 -17.22
C ASP A 387 12.38 40.17 -16.55
N SER A 388 13.27 39.53 -17.33
CA SER A 388 14.64 39.20 -16.92
C SER A 388 15.66 40.29 -17.29
N ALA A 389 15.28 41.28 -18.10
CA ALA A 389 16.17 42.36 -18.49
C ALA A 389 16.50 43.25 -17.26
N PRO A 390 17.75 43.73 -17.11
CA PRO A 390 18.09 44.64 -16.03
C PRO A 390 17.24 45.91 -16.15
N ARG A 391 16.33 46.14 -15.21
CA ARG A 391 15.67 47.45 -15.08
C ARG A 391 16.78 48.47 -14.81
N SER A 392 16.98 49.41 -15.73
CA SER A 392 17.93 50.51 -15.60
C SER A 392 17.47 51.43 -14.47
N GLY A 393 17.85 51.09 -13.24
CA GLY A 393 17.47 51.81 -12.03
C GLY A 393 17.89 51.05 -10.78
N HIS A 394 19.07 51.40 -10.26
CA HIS A 394 19.59 51.07 -8.92
C HIS A 394 19.32 49.63 -8.42
N ARG A 395 20.30 48.76 -8.65
CA ARG A 395 20.38 47.40 -8.07
C ARG A 395 20.59 47.52 -6.55
N ILE A 396 19.55 47.31 -5.77
CA ILE A 396 19.67 46.87 -4.37
C ILE A 396 19.62 45.34 -4.41
N GLU A 397 20.76 44.69 -4.19
CA GLU A 397 20.80 43.24 -3.99
C GLU A 397 20.16 42.90 -2.64
N ILE A 398 19.06 42.17 -2.68
CA ILE A 398 18.47 41.54 -1.50
C ILE A 398 18.63 40.03 -1.68
N GLY A 399 19.66 39.48 -1.04
CA GLY A 399 19.81 38.05 -0.87
C GLY A 399 18.75 37.55 0.12
N GLY A 400 17.80 36.77 -0.39
CA GLY A 400 16.76 36.16 0.42
C GLY A 400 15.93 35.24 -0.47
N ASP A 401 16.10 33.94 -0.28
CA ASP A 401 15.27 32.89 -0.85
C ASP A 401 13.80 33.13 -0.46
N VAL A 402 12.97 33.50 -1.43
CA VAL A 402 11.51 33.62 -1.26
C VAL A 402 10.87 32.56 -2.16
N THR A 403 10.86 31.34 -1.65
CA THR A 403 9.71 30.46 -1.86
C THR A 403 8.45 31.19 -1.33
N HIS A 404 7.26 30.94 -1.90
CA HIS A 404 5.88 31.05 -1.34
C HIS A 404 4.90 31.46 -2.49
N SER A 405 4.06 30.57 -3.04
CA SER A 405 2.70 30.16 -2.61
C SER A 405 1.58 30.97 -3.31
N ASN A 406 0.92 30.35 -4.31
CA ASN A 406 -0.25 30.90 -5.03
C ASN A 406 -1.45 31.11 -4.09
N PHE A 407 -2.14 32.27 -4.13
CA PHE A 407 -3.23 32.60 -3.19
C PHE A 407 -4.37 33.41 -3.84
N ILE A 408 -5.63 33.10 -3.49
CA ILE A 408 -6.87 33.69 -4.05
C ILE A 408 -7.19 35.04 -3.35
N LEU A 409 -7.56 36.08 -4.09
CA LEU A 409 -7.82 37.45 -3.58
C LEU A 409 -8.76 37.49 -2.34
N ASP A 410 -9.87 36.73 -2.33
CA ASP A 410 -10.81 36.67 -1.19
C ASP A 410 -10.21 36.07 0.08
N SER A 411 -9.26 35.14 -0.06
CA SER A 411 -8.56 34.55 1.08
C SER A 411 -7.52 35.50 1.69
N ARG A 412 -6.94 36.41 0.89
CA ARG A 412 -5.97 37.40 1.39
C ARG A 412 -6.61 38.46 2.27
N VAL A 413 -7.82 38.90 1.93
CA VAL A 413 -8.57 39.86 2.77
C VAL A 413 -8.90 39.23 4.12
N ARG A 414 -9.35 37.96 4.11
CA ARG A 414 -9.60 37.21 5.35
C ARG A 414 -8.32 37.02 6.17
N ASP A 415 -7.19 36.74 5.53
CA ASP A 415 -5.89 36.61 6.20
C ASP A 415 -5.44 37.93 6.84
N ILE A 416 -5.56 39.07 6.14
CA ILE A 416 -5.24 40.40 6.68
C ILE A 416 -6.11 40.68 7.91
N THR A 417 -7.43 40.47 7.83
CA THR A 417 -8.34 40.64 8.98
C THR A 417 -7.98 39.71 10.15
N THR A 418 -7.53 38.48 9.86
CA THR A 418 -7.11 37.52 10.88
C THR A 418 -5.81 37.95 11.57
N VAL A 419 -4.84 38.47 10.80
CA VAL A 419 -3.56 39.00 11.30
C VAL A 419 -3.72 40.35 12.01
N LEU A 420 -4.80 41.08 11.76
CA LEU A 420 -5.11 42.37 12.40
C LEU A 420 -5.74 42.24 13.79
N ALA A 421 -6.40 41.12 14.12
CA ALA A 421 -7.03 40.93 15.42
C ALA A 421 -6.06 41.14 16.63
N PRO A 422 -4.80 40.66 16.58
CA PRO A 422 -3.79 40.95 17.61
C PRO A 422 -3.22 42.37 17.60
N VAL A 423 -3.39 43.12 16.49
CA VAL A 423 -2.95 44.51 16.33
C VAL A 423 -3.99 45.45 16.93
N ALA A 424 -5.27 45.24 16.62
CA ALA A 424 -6.38 46.00 17.19
C ALA A 424 -6.41 45.92 18.73
N GLY A 425 -6.06 44.77 19.32
CA GLY A 425 -5.93 44.65 20.78
C GLY A 425 -4.79 45.46 21.43
N ARG A 426 -3.92 46.12 20.66
CA ARG A 426 -2.68 46.78 21.13
C ARG A 426 -2.54 48.22 20.66
N ASP A 427 -2.89 48.49 19.41
CA ASP A 427 -2.82 49.80 18.78
C ASP A 427 -3.94 49.91 17.73
N ASP A 428 -5.11 50.36 18.18
CA ASP A 428 -6.31 50.56 17.35
C ASP A 428 -6.03 51.45 16.15
N ARG A 429 -5.15 52.45 16.32
CA ARG A 429 -4.84 53.43 15.29
C ARG A 429 -3.96 52.85 14.20
N LEU A 430 -3.05 51.93 14.57
CA LEU A 430 -2.26 51.16 13.62
C LEU A 430 -3.10 50.12 12.88
N ALA A 431 -4.04 49.46 13.56
CA ALA A 431 -4.98 48.54 12.92
C ALA A 431 -5.86 49.27 11.89
N GLU A 432 -6.42 50.43 12.27
CA GLU A 432 -7.22 51.28 11.38
C GLU A 432 -6.41 51.74 10.14
N ALA A 433 -5.14 52.10 10.32
CA ALA A 433 -4.25 52.46 9.22
C ALA A 433 -4.06 51.31 8.21
N ILE A 434 -3.89 50.08 8.69
CA ILE A 434 -3.67 48.90 7.83
C ILE A 434 -4.97 48.49 7.14
N GLU A 435 -6.12 48.58 7.82
CA GLU A 435 -7.43 48.36 7.20
C GLU A 435 -7.73 49.40 6.12
N ALA A 436 -7.45 50.67 6.38
CA ALA A 436 -7.62 51.76 5.43
C ALA A 436 -6.74 51.58 4.18
N LEU A 437 -5.50 51.12 4.35
CA LEU A 437 -4.63 50.75 3.23
C LEU A 437 -5.20 49.57 2.43
N SER A 438 -5.66 48.51 3.11
CA SER A 438 -6.27 47.35 2.45
C SER A 438 -7.54 47.73 1.68
N ALA A 439 -8.38 48.61 2.22
CA ALA A 439 -9.56 49.14 1.54
C ALA A 439 -9.18 49.99 0.32
N ALA A 440 -8.23 50.92 0.49
CA ALA A 440 -7.79 51.78 -0.61
C ALA A 440 -7.20 50.98 -1.76
N VAL A 441 -6.40 49.94 -1.49
CA VAL A 441 -5.91 49.04 -2.54
C VAL A 441 -7.07 48.32 -3.24
N ARG A 442 -8.11 47.88 -2.52
CA ARG A 442 -9.26 47.15 -3.09
C ARG A 442 -10.23 48.00 -3.89
N GLU A 443 -10.36 49.27 -3.55
CA GLU A 443 -11.39 50.15 -4.10
C GLU A 443 -10.84 51.10 -5.16
N ASP A 444 -9.51 51.23 -5.28
CA ASP A 444 -8.91 52.15 -6.26
C ASP A 444 -9.22 51.68 -7.69
N PRO A 445 -9.99 52.45 -8.48
CA PRO A 445 -10.35 52.07 -9.84
C PRO A 445 -9.18 52.24 -10.83
N GLY A 446 -8.11 52.93 -10.42
CA GLY A 446 -6.90 53.13 -11.21
C GLY A 446 -5.89 51.98 -11.10
N LEU A 447 -6.10 51.01 -10.20
CA LEU A 447 -5.20 49.87 -10.01
C LEU A 447 -5.65 48.65 -10.84
N PRO A 448 -4.81 48.14 -11.74
CA PRO A 448 -4.97 46.81 -12.36
C PRO A 448 -5.10 45.70 -11.31
N ASP A 449 -5.79 44.60 -11.64
CA ASP A 449 -6.10 43.51 -10.69
C ASP A 449 -4.84 42.77 -10.19
N ASP A 450 -3.80 42.70 -11.01
CA ASP A 450 -2.49 42.16 -10.68
C ASP A 450 -1.72 43.05 -9.69
N GLU A 451 -1.69 44.37 -9.94
CA GLU A 451 -1.09 45.35 -9.01
C GLU A 451 -1.87 45.39 -7.68
N ARG A 452 -3.20 45.25 -7.74
CA ARG A 452 -4.07 45.13 -6.57
C ARG A 452 -3.71 43.91 -5.72
N GLU A 453 -3.42 42.78 -6.34
CA GLU A 453 -3.04 41.55 -5.65
C GLU A 453 -1.67 41.66 -4.96
N GLU A 454 -0.68 42.23 -5.65
CA GLU A 454 0.67 42.48 -5.13
C GLU A 454 0.64 43.47 -3.96
N LEU A 455 -0.11 44.56 -4.09
CA LEU A 455 -0.23 45.55 -3.02
C LEU A 455 -0.93 44.99 -1.78
N LEU A 456 -1.91 44.10 -1.92
CA LEU A 456 -2.50 43.40 -0.78
C LEU A 456 -1.50 42.43 -0.11
N TYR A 457 -0.54 41.88 -0.83
CA TYR A 457 0.56 41.11 -0.24
C TYR A 457 1.45 41.99 0.63
N HIS A 458 1.81 43.17 0.13
CA HIS A 458 2.59 44.14 0.90
C HIS A 458 1.83 44.65 2.14
N VAL A 459 0.52 44.88 2.03
CA VAL A 459 -0.31 45.24 3.20
C VAL A 459 -0.34 44.12 4.23
N LYS A 460 -0.33 42.84 3.82
CA LYS A 460 -0.20 41.70 4.75
C LYS A 460 1.16 41.67 5.45
N ASP A 461 2.28 41.88 4.75
CA ASP A 461 3.60 41.96 5.39
C ASP A 461 3.66 43.08 6.45
N ILE A 462 3.01 44.22 6.18
CA ILE A 462 2.85 45.32 7.16
C ILE A 462 2.02 44.85 8.36
N ALA A 463 0.90 44.16 8.13
CA ALA A 463 0.05 43.62 9.19
C ALA A 463 0.79 42.61 10.09
N GLU A 464 1.56 41.70 9.50
CA GLU A 464 2.35 40.70 10.23
C GLU A 464 3.42 41.35 11.12
N ALA A 465 4.09 42.39 10.61
CA ALA A 465 5.06 43.13 11.41
C ALA A 465 4.41 43.95 12.53
N ALA A 466 3.19 44.47 12.32
CA ALA A 466 2.41 45.15 13.35
C ALA A 466 1.99 44.18 14.46
N ALA A 467 1.62 42.94 14.10
CA ALA A 467 1.27 41.90 15.06
C ALA A 467 2.49 41.50 15.92
N GLU A 468 3.69 41.47 15.33
CA GLU A 468 4.92 40.99 15.97
C GLU A 468 6.09 42.01 15.90
N PRO A 469 6.01 43.15 16.62
CA PRO A 469 6.93 44.28 16.48
C PRO A 469 8.35 44.01 17.01
N GLY A 470 8.58 42.88 17.70
CA GLY A 470 9.90 42.47 18.18
C GLY A 470 10.75 41.75 17.13
N GLU A 471 10.15 41.31 16.02
CA GLU A 471 10.81 40.47 15.03
C GLU A 471 11.49 41.31 13.94
N LYS A 472 12.82 41.41 14.02
CA LYS A 472 13.63 42.26 13.11
C LYS A 472 13.43 41.92 11.62
N GLN A 473 13.22 40.65 11.30
CA GLN A 473 13.01 40.20 9.92
C GLN A 473 11.65 40.67 9.38
N LYS A 474 10.57 40.55 10.16
CA LYS A 474 9.24 41.07 9.79
C LYS A 474 9.24 42.59 9.66
N ARG A 475 9.89 43.30 10.59
CA ARG A 475 10.07 44.76 10.49
C ARG A 475 10.82 45.16 9.20
N GLY A 476 11.88 44.43 8.82
CA GLY A 476 12.59 44.66 7.57
C GLY A 476 11.71 44.47 6.33
N ARG A 477 10.93 43.38 6.28
CA ARG A 477 9.96 43.13 5.21
C ARG A 477 8.86 44.19 5.13
N ALA A 478 8.28 44.56 6.26
CA ALA A 478 7.25 45.59 6.32
C ALA A 478 7.74 46.97 5.87
N LYS A 479 9.02 47.31 6.11
CA LYS A 479 9.61 48.57 5.63
C LYS A 479 9.71 48.60 4.10
N LEU A 480 10.08 47.48 3.50
CA LEU A 480 10.10 47.32 2.04
C LEU A 480 8.68 47.35 1.47
N ALA A 481 7.75 46.64 2.11
CA ALA A 481 6.34 46.61 1.73
C ALA A 481 5.69 48.00 1.79
N LEU A 482 5.94 48.79 2.85
CA LEU A 482 5.45 50.17 2.94
C LEU A 482 6.05 51.06 1.85
N SER A 483 7.30 50.83 1.48
CA SER A 483 7.96 51.58 0.40
C SER A 483 7.33 51.25 -0.98
N ALA A 484 7.03 49.98 -1.24
CA ALA A 484 6.33 49.53 -2.45
C ALA A 484 4.90 50.10 -2.53
N VAL A 485 4.15 50.05 -1.41
CA VAL A 485 2.80 50.64 -1.32
C VAL A 485 2.84 52.15 -1.54
N THR A 486 3.84 52.85 -1.00
CA THR A 486 4.02 54.29 -1.19
C THR A 486 4.39 54.65 -2.64
N GLU A 487 5.16 53.80 -3.32
CA GLU A 487 5.52 54.01 -4.73
C GLU A 487 4.29 53.84 -5.64
N ALA A 488 3.50 52.80 -5.43
CA ALA A 488 2.25 52.57 -6.16
C ALA A 488 1.18 53.64 -5.85
N ALA A 489 1.26 54.28 -4.67
CA ALA A 489 0.40 55.41 -4.34
C ALA A 489 0.60 56.62 -5.28
N LYS A 490 1.65 56.66 -6.11
CA LYS A 490 1.83 57.71 -7.12
C LYS A 490 0.91 57.56 -8.33
N THR A 491 0.36 56.37 -8.57
CA THR A 491 -0.48 56.05 -9.73
C THR A 491 -1.97 56.00 -9.39
N GLY A 492 -2.34 55.55 -8.18
CA GLY A 492 -3.72 55.42 -7.71
C GLY A 492 -4.19 56.58 -6.81
N ALA A 493 -5.34 57.19 -7.14
CA ALA A 493 -5.85 58.37 -6.42
C ALA A 493 -6.38 58.06 -5.02
N GLN A 494 -6.92 56.86 -4.78
CA GLN A 494 -7.43 56.46 -3.46
C GLN A 494 -6.30 55.91 -2.60
N LEU A 495 -5.37 55.16 -3.20
CA LEU A 495 -4.17 54.68 -2.50
C LEU A 495 -3.27 55.85 -2.06
N ALA A 496 -3.10 56.88 -2.90
CA ALA A 496 -2.40 58.13 -2.56
C ALA A 496 -2.94 58.78 -1.28
N GLN A 497 -4.27 58.89 -1.18
CA GLN A 497 -4.94 59.51 -0.05
C GLN A 497 -4.76 58.70 1.23
N ALA A 498 -4.90 57.37 1.16
CA ALA A 498 -4.71 56.49 2.31
C ALA A 498 -3.25 56.49 2.80
N VAL A 499 -2.27 56.41 1.90
CA VAL A 499 -0.85 56.46 2.27
C VAL A 499 -0.52 57.80 2.93
N THR A 500 -1.00 58.92 2.38
CA THR A 500 -0.74 60.26 2.93
C THR A 500 -1.40 60.44 4.31
N ALA A 501 -2.65 59.98 4.47
CA ALA A 501 -3.39 60.11 5.72
C ALA A 501 -2.76 59.30 6.88
N TRP A 502 -2.16 58.15 6.57
CA TRP A 502 -1.67 57.20 7.58
C TRP A 502 -0.15 57.07 7.67
N HIS A 503 0.62 57.82 6.87
CA HIS A 503 2.08 57.77 6.84
C HIS A 503 2.71 57.95 8.23
N ASP A 504 2.22 58.91 9.01
CA ASP A 504 2.73 59.22 10.35
C ASP A 504 2.48 58.11 11.39
N VAL A 505 1.50 57.23 11.13
CA VAL A 505 1.18 56.09 11.99
C VAL A 505 2.04 54.88 11.58
N LEU A 506 2.10 54.60 10.28
CA LEU A 506 2.84 53.46 9.73
C LEU A 506 4.35 53.61 9.84
N SER A 507 4.87 54.84 9.71
CA SER A 507 6.31 55.13 9.84
C SER A 507 6.85 54.84 11.25
N LYS A 508 6.02 54.93 12.30
CA LYS A 508 6.41 54.65 13.70
C LYS A 508 6.64 53.18 14.00
N MET A 509 6.30 52.29 13.06
CA MET A 509 6.61 50.85 13.17
C MET A 509 8.10 50.53 12.97
N PHE A 510 8.84 51.47 12.35
CA PHE A 510 10.24 51.32 11.90
C PHE A 510 11.15 52.28 12.66
#